data_AF-A0A5N9APQ5-F1
#
_entry.id   AF-A0A5N9APQ5-F1
#
_cell.length_a   1.000
_cell.length_b   1.000
_cell.length_c   1.000
_cell.angle_alpha   90.00
_cell.angle_beta   90.00
_cell.angle_gamma   90.00
#
_symmetry.space_group_name_H-M   'P 1'
#
loop_
_entity.id
_entity.type
_entity.pdbx_description
1 polymer ?
#
loop_
_entity_poly.entity_id
_entity_poly.type
_entity_poly.pdbx_seq_one_letter_code
_entity_poly.pdbx_strand_id
1 'polypeptide(L)'
;MSILISFDIDGTLEVGDPPGAVTMNMVRNARAKGIVTGSCSDRPMSTQRSIWEEHGIEYDFVCYKHMLPDLKSKFDVDEFYHVGDRDDLDRKYAIRAGFGFFWPDEAAQNPLLLIDGS
;
A
#
# COMPACT_ATOMS: atom_id res chain seq x y z
N MET A 1 -16.23 8.95 2.82
CA MET A 1 -15.36 8.66 1.68
C MET A 1 -14.56 7.42 2.02
N SER A 2 -14.67 6.36 1.23
CA SER A 2 -13.93 5.10 1.43
C SER A 2 -12.66 5.11 0.57
N ILE A 3 -11.55 4.65 1.15
CA ILE A 3 -10.23 4.72 0.52
C ILE A 3 -9.60 3.34 0.57
N LEU A 4 -8.88 2.98 -0.51
CA LEU A 4 -7.97 1.85 -0.55
C LEU A 4 -6.54 2.35 -0.80
N ILE A 5 -5.60 1.88 0.02
CA ILE A 5 -4.17 2.11 -0.17
C ILE A 5 -3.47 0.76 -0.38
N SER A 6 -2.82 0.65 -1.53
CA SER A 6 -1.95 -0.46 -1.88
C SER A 6 -0.49 -0.08 -1.67
N PHE A 7 0.30 -0.93 -1.02
CA PHE A 7 1.72 -0.71 -0.77
C PHE A 7 2.58 -1.68 -1.58
N ASP A 8 3.57 -1.18 -2.32
CA ASP A 8 4.77 -2.00 -2.57
C ASP A 8 5.48 -2.29 -1.24
N ILE A 9 6.49 -3.17 -1.25
CA ILE A 9 7.22 -3.59 -0.05
C ILE A 9 8.62 -3.01 -0.06
N ASP A 10 9.40 -3.28 -1.11
CA ASP A 10 10.83 -2.98 -1.16
C ASP A 10 11.02 -1.50 -1.50
N GLY A 11 11.83 -0.78 -0.72
CA GLY A 11 11.97 0.68 -0.81
C GLY A 11 10.74 1.46 -0.32
N THR A 12 9.65 0.78 0.06
CA THR A 12 8.37 1.41 0.43
C THR A 12 8.02 1.24 1.91
N LEU A 13 7.89 0.00 2.38
CA LEU A 13 7.63 -0.30 3.79
C LEU A 13 8.95 -0.37 4.57
N GLU A 14 8.93 -0.06 5.86
CA GLU A 14 10.12 -0.13 6.73
C GLU A 14 10.73 -1.55 6.83
N VAL A 15 9.97 -2.57 6.42
CA VAL A 15 10.34 -3.99 6.41
C VAL A 15 10.73 -4.49 5.01
N GLY A 16 10.77 -3.60 4.03
CA GLY A 16 11.31 -3.88 2.70
C GLY A 16 12.82 -4.09 2.70
N ASP A 17 13.33 -4.54 1.56
CA ASP A 17 14.76 -4.67 1.26
C ASP A 17 15.09 -3.99 -0.09
N PRO A 18 15.56 -2.73 -0.10
CA PRO A 18 15.90 -1.93 1.08
C PRO A 18 14.67 -1.44 1.87
N PRO A 19 14.80 -1.05 3.14
CA PRO A 19 13.72 -0.42 3.92
C PRO A 19 13.24 0.91 3.29
N GLY A 20 11.94 1.16 3.36
CA GLY A 20 11.31 2.41 2.94
C GLY A 20 10.79 3.27 4.09
N ALA A 21 10.21 4.43 3.74
CA ALA A 21 9.77 5.44 4.70
C ALA A 21 8.43 5.13 5.38
N VAL A 22 7.61 4.23 4.83
CA VAL A 22 6.29 3.90 5.41
C VAL A 22 6.45 2.87 6.52
N THR A 23 6.22 3.31 7.76
CA THR A 23 6.30 2.40 8.92
C THR A 23 5.11 1.44 8.99
N MET A 24 5.27 0.29 9.63
CA MET A 24 4.15 -0.63 9.89
C MET A 24 3.12 0.02 10.82
N ASN A 25 3.53 0.96 11.67
CA ASN A 25 2.60 1.73 12.51
C ASN A 25 1.72 2.68 11.67
N MET A 26 2.27 3.30 10.62
CA MET A 26 1.52 4.11 9.66
C MET A 26 0.44 3.28 8.94
N VAL A 27 0.75 2.03 8.56
CA VAL A 27 -0.26 1.13 7.99
C VAL A 27 -1.37 0.82 9.00
N ARG A 28 -1.02 0.58 10.28
CA ARG A 28 -2.02 0.39 11.35
C ARG A 28 -2.91 1.62 11.53
N ASN A 29 -2.36 2.83 11.47
CA ASN A 29 -3.13 4.06 11.56
C ASN A 29 -4.14 4.17 10.42
N ALA A 30 -3.72 3.87 9.19
CA ALA A 30 -4.62 3.87 8.03
C ALA A 30 -5.78 2.87 8.24
N ARG A 31 -5.49 1.65 8.68
CA ARG A 31 -6.52 0.65 9.00
C ARG A 31 -7.45 1.11 10.12
N ALA A 32 -6.92 1.74 11.17
CA ALA A 32 -7.74 2.27 12.27
C ALA A 32 -8.71 3.37 11.80
N LYS A 33 -8.40 4.05 10.68
CA LYS A 33 -9.29 5.01 10.00
C LYS A 33 -10.32 4.34 9.07
N GLY A 34 -10.35 3.01 9.00
CA GLY A 34 -11.23 2.24 8.11
C GLY A 34 -10.76 2.20 6.66
N ILE A 35 -9.50 2.54 6.39
CA ILE A 35 -8.90 2.45 5.05
C ILE A 35 -8.62 0.98 4.73
N VAL A 36 -9.00 0.55 3.54
CA VAL A 36 -8.69 -0.79 3.01
C VAL A 36 -7.20 -0.83 2.67
N THR A 37 -6.46 -1.79 3.20
CA THR A 37 -5.00 -1.86 3.02
C THR A 37 -4.54 -3.24 2.60
N GLY A 38 -3.53 -3.28 1.75
CA GLY A 38 -2.87 -4.51 1.35
C GLY A 38 -1.62 -4.23 0.54
N SER A 39 -0.93 -5.29 0.14
CA SER A 39 0.30 -5.18 -0.64
C SER A 39 0.08 -5.46 -2.12
N CYS A 40 0.85 -4.75 -2.94
CA CYS A 40 1.02 -5.00 -4.37
C CYS A 40 2.52 -4.95 -4.68
N SER A 41 3.16 -6.12 -4.66
CA SER A 41 4.62 -6.27 -4.75
C SER A 41 4.99 -7.40 -5.71
N ASP A 42 6.22 -7.39 -6.22
CA ASP A 42 6.75 -8.50 -7.01
C ASP A 42 7.19 -9.69 -6.14
N ARG A 43 7.26 -9.51 -4.81
CA ARG A 43 7.48 -10.61 -3.88
C ARG A 43 6.38 -11.67 -4.02
N PRO A 44 6.69 -12.98 -3.87
CA PRO A 44 5.68 -14.03 -3.88
C PRO A 44 4.55 -13.74 -2.90
N MET A 45 3.30 -14.05 -3.28
CA MET A 45 2.13 -13.79 -2.43
C MET A 45 2.24 -14.39 -1.03
N SER A 46 2.85 -15.57 -0.89
CA SER A 46 3.10 -16.18 0.41
C SER A 46 3.99 -15.29 1.28
N THR A 47 5.05 -14.73 0.71
CA THR A 47 5.95 -13.80 1.40
C THR A 47 5.24 -12.52 1.78
N GLN A 48 4.39 -11.96 0.90
CA GLN A 48 3.59 -10.79 1.22
C GLN A 48 2.67 -11.05 2.43
N ARG A 49 1.97 -12.20 2.46
CA ARG A 49 1.11 -12.58 3.61
C ARG A 49 1.91 -12.76 4.89
N SER A 50 3.05 -13.46 4.83
CA SER A 50 3.89 -13.69 6.00
C SER A 50 4.37 -12.38 6.62
N ILE A 51 4.74 -11.37 5.81
CA ILE A 51 5.12 -10.04 6.33
C ILE A 51 3.97 -9.43 7.14
N TRP A 52 2.74 -9.45 6.64
CA TRP A 52 1.61 -8.91 7.39
C TRP A 52 1.34 -9.69 8.68
N GLU A 53 1.37 -11.03 8.60
CA GLU A 53 1.12 -11.95 9.72
C GLU A 53 2.17 -11.82 10.83
N GLU A 54 3.45 -11.74 10.48
CA GLU A 54 4.58 -11.58 11.42
C GLU A 54 4.49 -10.26 12.20
N HIS A 55 3.94 -9.22 11.57
CA HIS A 55 3.71 -7.92 12.22
C HIS A 55 2.34 -7.80 12.89
N GLY A 56 1.51 -8.84 12.85
CA GLY A 56 0.17 -8.83 13.43
C GLY A 56 -0.74 -7.75 12.82
N ILE A 57 -0.55 -7.46 11.53
CA ILE A 57 -1.36 -6.49 10.79
C ILE A 57 -2.33 -7.26 9.90
N GLU A 58 -3.62 -7.00 10.06
CA GLU A 58 -4.62 -7.48 9.12
C GLU A 58 -4.45 -6.82 7.75
N TYR A 59 -4.81 -7.53 6.69
CA TYR A 59 -4.72 -7.06 5.32
C TYR A 59 -5.93 -7.54 4.53
N ASP A 60 -6.40 -6.71 3.60
CA ASP A 60 -7.59 -7.00 2.80
C ASP A 60 -7.23 -7.71 1.48
N PHE A 61 -5.98 -7.53 1.02
CA PHE A 61 -5.48 -8.16 -0.20
C PHE A 61 -3.96 -8.29 -0.20
N VAL A 62 -3.50 -9.24 -1.01
CA VAL A 62 -2.13 -9.31 -1.53
C VAL A 62 -2.22 -9.53 -3.03
N CYS A 63 -1.47 -8.79 -3.83
CA CYS A 63 -1.49 -8.92 -5.29
C CYS A 63 -0.13 -8.62 -5.94
N TYR A 64 -0.02 -8.93 -7.24
CA TYR A 64 1.13 -8.53 -8.06
C TYR A 64 0.81 -7.21 -8.78
N LYS A 65 1.84 -6.46 -9.19
CA LYS A 65 1.68 -5.13 -9.82
C LYS A 65 0.79 -5.11 -11.06
N HIS A 66 0.89 -6.16 -11.88
CA HIS A 66 0.04 -6.29 -13.06
C HIS A 66 -1.44 -6.58 -12.75
N MET A 67 -1.78 -6.91 -11.50
CA MET A 67 -3.15 -7.22 -11.05
C MET A 67 -3.88 -6.01 -10.45
N LEU A 68 -3.27 -4.81 -10.40
CA LEU A 68 -3.95 -3.60 -9.91
C LEU A 68 -5.30 -3.30 -10.60
N PRO A 69 -5.47 -3.50 -11.93
CA PRO A 69 -6.78 -3.34 -12.57
C PRO A 69 -7.83 -4.30 -12.00
N ASP A 70 -7.47 -5.57 -11.81
CA ASP A 70 -8.36 -6.58 -11.24
C ASP A 70 -8.69 -6.26 -9.78
N LEU A 71 -7.71 -5.78 -9.02
CA LEU A 71 -7.92 -5.33 -7.64
C LEU A 71 -8.98 -4.23 -7.60
N LYS A 72 -8.88 -3.22 -8.47
CA LYS A 72 -9.85 -2.12 -8.53
C LYS A 72 -11.29 -2.59 -8.76
N SER A 73 -11.48 -3.63 -9.58
CA SER A 73 -12.81 -4.20 -9.85
C SER A 73 -13.44 -4.95 -8.67
N LYS A 74 -12.65 -5.32 -7.66
CA LYS A 74 -13.09 -6.14 -6.51
C LYS A 74 -13.53 -5.32 -5.30
N PHE A 75 -13.20 -4.03 -5.27
CA PHE A 75 -13.48 -3.15 -4.14
C PHE A 75 -14.37 -2.00 -4.59
N ASP A 76 -15.43 -1.74 -3.82
CA ASP A 76 -16.32 -0.60 -4.01
C ASP A 76 -15.88 0.52 -3.06
N VAL A 77 -14.84 1.26 -3.48
CA VAL A 77 -14.34 2.42 -2.73
C VAL A 77 -14.24 3.66 -3.61
N ASP A 78 -14.34 4.83 -2.99
CA ASP A 78 -14.35 6.11 -3.70
C ASP A 78 -12.97 6.43 -4.31
N GLU A 79 -11.89 6.13 -3.59
CA GLU A 79 -10.53 6.48 -3.99
C GLU A 79 -9.55 5.32 -3.84
N PHE A 80 -8.60 5.26 -4.78
CA PHE A 80 -7.58 4.21 -4.87
C PHE A 80 -6.21 4.87 -4.96
N TYR A 81 -5.30 4.49 -4.07
CA TYR A 81 -3.90 4.95 -4.09
C TYR A 81 -2.94 3.77 -4.06
N HIS A 82 -1.80 3.92 -4.73
CA HIS A 82 -0.67 3.01 -4.62
C HIS A 82 0.56 3.77 -4.13
N VAL A 83 1.31 3.16 -3.20
CA VAL A 83 2.58 3.68 -2.69
C VAL A 83 3.69 2.77 -3.19
N GLY A 84 4.70 3.35 -3.83
CA GLY A 84 5.85 2.60 -4.37
C GLY A 84 7.06 3.49 -4.61
N ASP A 85 8.25 2.91 -4.74
CA ASP A 85 9.52 3.63 -4.87
C ASP A 85 10.05 3.70 -6.31
N ARG A 86 9.43 3.02 -7.28
CA ARG A 86 9.86 2.99 -8.69
C ARG A 86 8.87 3.65 -9.64
N ASP A 87 9.37 4.59 -10.44
CA ASP A 87 8.58 5.29 -11.46
C ASP A 87 8.11 4.34 -12.59
N ASP A 88 9.04 3.54 -13.11
CA ASP A 88 8.83 2.70 -14.30
C ASP A 88 7.99 1.46 -14.03
N LEU A 89 7.82 1.11 -12.76
CA LEU A 89 7.09 -0.06 -12.29
C LEU A 89 5.85 0.37 -11.50
N ASP A 90 6.02 0.90 -10.30
CA ASP A 90 4.92 1.13 -9.36
C ASP A 90 3.99 2.22 -9.88
N ARG A 91 4.55 3.40 -10.17
CA ARG A 91 3.74 4.53 -10.66
C ARG A 91 3.10 4.22 -11.99
N LYS A 92 3.85 3.60 -12.91
CA LYS A 92 3.33 3.22 -14.23
C LYS A 92 2.16 2.24 -14.14
N TYR A 93 2.24 1.20 -13.31
CA TYR A 93 1.13 0.25 -13.14
C TYR A 93 -0.06 0.89 -12.41
N ALA A 94 0.19 1.70 -11.38
CA ALA A 94 -0.83 2.43 -10.64
C ALA A 94 -1.65 3.36 -11.56
N ILE A 95 -0.99 4.23 -12.32
CA ILE A 95 -1.66 5.17 -13.24
C ILE A 95 -2.43 4.41 -14.33
N ARG A 96 -1.87 3.32 -14.87
CA ARG A 96 -2.57 2.49 -15.86
C ARG A 96 -3.83 1.83 -15.30
N ALA A 97 -3.85 1.49 -14.02
CA ALA A 97 -5.02 0.97 -13.32
C ALA A 97 -5.96 2.09 -12.82
N GLY A 98 -5.60 3.35 -13.01
CA GLY A 98 -6.37 4.52 -12.56
C GLY A 98 -6.31 4.75 -11.05
N PHE A 99 -5.21 4.38 -10.40
CA PHE A 99 -4.91 4.72 -9.00
C PHE A 99 -4.22 6.08 -8.95
N GLY A 100 -4.44 6.83 -7.87
CA GLY A 100 -3.49 7.84 -7.43
C GLY A 100 -2.18 7.22 -6.97
N PHE A 101 -1.13 8.02 -6.84
CA PHE A 101 0.19 7.52 -6.48
C PHE A 101 0.85 8.42 -5.44
N PHE A 102 1.52 7.81 -4.47
CA PHE A 102 2.39 8.50 -3.52
C PHE A 102 3.78 7.87 -3.56
N TRP A 103 4.82 8.70 -3.56
CA TRP A 103 6.16 8.24 -3.19
C TRP A 103 6.20 7.86 -1.70
N PRO A 104 7.12 7.01 -1.24
CA PRO A 104 7.16 6.57 0.16
C PRO A 104 7.30 7.75 1.13
N ASP A 105 8.14 8.74 0.80
CA ASP A 105 8.31 9.95 1.60
C ASP A 105 7.05 10.83 1.63
N GLU A 106 6.32 10.92 0.51
CA GLU A 106 5.05 11.65 0.45
C GLU A 106 3.98 10.94 1.29
N ALA A 107 3.91 9.61 1.19
CA ALA A 107 3.00 8.78 1.97
C ALA A 107 3.28 8.91 3.47
N ALA A 108 4.55 8.91 3.87
CA ALA A 108 4.97 9.07 5.26
C ALA A 108 4.58 10.41 5.89
N GLN A 109 4.33 11.45 5.07
CA GLN A 109 3.83 12.75 5.52
C GLN A 109 2.31 12.92 5.30
N ASN A 110 1.64 11.92 4.73
CA ASN A 110 0.25 12.03 4.35
C ASN A 110 -0.67 11.80 5.55
N PRO A 111 -1.67 12.69 5.81
CA PRO A 111 -2.65 12.50 6.87
C PRO A 111 -3.39 11.17 6.84
N LEU A 112 -3.50 10.50 5.68
CA LEU A 112 -4.09 9.16 5.58
C LEU A 112 -3.32 8.10 6.39
N LEU A 113 -2.02 8.28 6.60
CA LEU A 113 -1.14 7.36 7.32
C LEU A 113 -0.74 7.86 8.72
N LEU A 114 -0.93 9.15 9.00
CA LEU A 114 -0.65 9.77 10.29
C LEU A 114 -1.87 9.71 11.22
N ILE A 115 -1.64 9.84 12.52
CA ILE A 115 -2.72 10.02 13.50
C ILE A 115 -3.20 11.47 13.40
N ASP A 116 -4.51 11.68 13.47
CA ASP A 116 -5.06 13.03 13.51
C ASP A 116 -4.60 13.71 14.82
N GLY A 117 -3.70 14.69 14.71
CA GLY A 117 -3.22 15.48 15.85
C GLY A 117 -1.74 15.35 16.23
N SER A 118 -0.88 14.78 15.38
CA SER A 118 0.59 14.86 15.53
C SER A 118 1.17 16.15 14.94
#